data_AF-A0A934R3N1-F1
#
_entry.id   AF-A0A934R3N1-F1
#
_cell.length_a   1.000
_cell.length_b   1.000
_cell.length_c   1.000
_cell.angle_alpha   90.00
_cell.angle_beta   90.00
_cell.angle_gamma   90.00
#
_symmetry.space_group_name_H-M   'P 1'
#
loop_
_entity.id
_entity.type
_entity.pdbx_description
1 polymer ?
#
loop_
_entity_poly.entity_id
_entity_poly.type
_entity_poly.pdbx_seq_one_letter_code
_entity_poly.pdbx_strand_id
1 'polypeptide(L)'
;MNLLATCKTGLLALGLLLSLPCHAAEVEETIDGPNVRKMKHEDGSESIFVRSPDSKTLTKKTRVNGVVTMVTTYKMDSSGNPLGCKIKDGQGNELFKVSYGYHKVTGLLVSELMFDARVKRTRDGKEIPVQEIKYLYDAEGKRSAPMAFNYLPGKYYEEVFGKKSTALEGDPFKQTAPSKKGR
;
A
#
# COMPACT_ATOMS: atom_id res chain seq x y z
N MET A 1 88.77 -11.77 -10.37
CA MET A 1 88.59 -10.35 -9.98
C MET A 1 87.14 -10.15 -9.60
N ASN A 2 86.93 -9.48 -8.45
CA ASN A 2 85.73 -9.45 -7.60
C ASN A 2 84.64 -8.43 -8.00
N LEU A 3 83.56 -8.47 -7.19
CA LEU A 3 82.44 -7.52 -6.91
C LEU A 3 81.11 -7.91 -7.58
N LEU A 4 80.09 -8.50 -6.93
CA LEU A 4 79.44 -8.32 -5.60
C LEU A 4 78.82 -6.92 -5.35
N ALA A 5 77.56 -6.94 -4.87
CA ALA A 5 76.68 -5.84 -4.40
C ALA A 5 75.88 -5.11 -5.51
N THR A 6 74.58 -4.79 -5.44
CA THR A 6 73.52 -4.62 -4.40
C THR A 6 72.23 -4.24 -5.19
N CYS A 7 70.96 -4.50 -4.84
CA CYS A 7 70.13 -3.94 -3.76
C CYS A 7 68.67 -4.43 -4.00
N LYS A 8 68.05 -5.23 -3.12
CA LYS A 8 67.01 -4.89 -2.12
C LYS A 8 65.62 -4.40 -2.63
N THR A 9 64.63 -5.30 -2.48
CA THR A 9 63.30 -5.18 -1.81
C THR A 9 62.24 -4.14 -2.23
N GLY A 10 60.99 -4.63 -2.34
CA GLY A 10 59.72 -3.91 -2.08
C GLY A 10 58.74 -3.98 -3.25
N LEU A 11 57.44 -4.27 -3.14
CA LEU A 11 56.53 -4.41 -2.00
C LEU A 11 55.31 -5.27 -2.45
N LEU A 12 54.81 -6.11 -1.54
CA LEU A 12 53.51 -6.76 -1.60
C LEU A 12 52.40 -5.69 -1.54
N ALA A 13 51.47 -5.66 -2.51
CA ALA A 13 50.22 -4.93 -2.37
C ALA A 13 49.06 -5.93 -2.32
N LEU A 14 48.74 -6.31 -1.09
CA LEU A 14 47.59 -7.09 -0.66
C LEU A 14 46.31 -6.33 -1.06
N GLY A 15 45.61 -6.82 -2.08
CA GLY A 15 44.29 -6.34 -2.46
C GLY A 15 43.26 -6.74 -1.40
N LEU A 16 43.16 -5.94 -0.33
CA LEU A 16 42.01 -5.94 0.56
C LEU A 16 40.81 -5.45 -0.25
N LEU A 17 40.03 -6.39 -0.78
CA LEU A 17 38.64 -6.16 -1.12
C LEU A 17 37.94 -5.76 0.18
N LEU A 18 37.77 -4.45 0.35
CA LEU A 18 36.88 -3.84 1.32
C LEU A 18 35.48 -4.42 1.09
N SER A 19 35.16 -5.48 1.82
CA SER A 19 33.79 -5.86 2.12
C SER A 19 33.16 -4.67 2.83
N LEU A 20 32.52 -3.79 2.07
CA LEU A 20 31.59 -2.81 2.62
C LEU A 20 30.58 -3.62 3.44
N PRO A 21 30.47 -3.42 4.77
CA PRO A 21 29.30 -3.89 5.47
C PRO A 21 28.15 -3.07 4.92
N CYS A 22 27.42 -3.64 3.96
CA CYS A 22 26.05 -3.24 3.69
C CYS A 22 25.34 -3.33 5.04
N HIS A 23 25.18 -2.19 5.71
CA HIS A 23 24.32 -2.08 6.87
C HIS A 23 22.90 -2.29 6.36
N ALA A 24 22.51 -3.57 6.21
CA ALA A 24 21.14 -3.93 6.46
C ALA A 24 20.92 -3.54 7.92
N ALA A 25 20.26 -2.40 8.13
CA ALA A 25 19.75 -2.04 9.44
C ALA A 25 18.72 -3.11 9.82
N GLU A 26 19.19 -4.20 10.42
CA GLU A 26 18.37 -5.07 11.25
C GLU A 26 17.81 -4.15 12.32
N VAL A 27 16.55 -3.77 12.12
CA VAL A 27 15.78 -3.08 13.16
C VAL A 27 15.71 -4.08 14.31
N GLU A 28 16.62 -3.87 15.27
CA GLU A 28 16.69 -4.52 16.57
C GLU A 28 15.28 -4.72 17.13
N GLU A 29 15.12 -5.83 17.85
CA GLU A 29 13.98 -6.18 18.69
C GLU A 29 13.64 -5.02 19.65
N THR A 30 13.00 -3.98 19.14
CA THR A 30 12.63 -2.83 19.93
C THR A 30 11.38 -3.20 20.69
N ILE A 31 11.60 -3.44 21.98
CA ILE A 31 10.62 -3.40 23.06
C ILE A 31 9.72 -2.18 22.84
N ASP A 32 8.42 -2.33 23.12
CA ASP A 32 7.44 -1.26 22.99
C ASP A 32 7.98 0.07 23.53
N GLY A 33 8.04 1.07 22.66
CA GLY A 33 8.61 2.38 22.94
C GLY A 33 7.67 3.48 22.50
N PRO A 34 8.03 4.76 22.69
CA PRO A 34 7.15 5.89 22.38
C PRO A 34 6.69 5.95 20.92
N ASN A 35 7.48 5.37 20.00
CA ASN A 35 7.22 5.36 18.56
C ASN A 35 7.16 3.95 17.96
N VAL A 36 7.29 2.90 18.77
CA VAL A 36 7.33 1.52 18.29
C VAL A 36 6.33 0.68 19.08
N ARG A 37 5.49 -0.07 18.37
CA ARG A 37 4.56 -1.02 18.99
C ARG A 37 4.65 -2.36 18.29
N LYS A 38 4.80 -3.44 19.05
CA LYS A 38 4.72 -4.80 18.55
C LYS A 38 3.38 -5.43 18.93
N MET A 39 2.77 -6.14 17.99
CA MET A 39 1.51 -6.86 18.17
C MET A 39 1.69 -8.28 17.64
N LYS A 40 1.37 -9.28 18.46
CA LYS A 40 1.32 -10.68 18.04
C LYS A 40 -0.13 -11.06 17.71
N HIS A 41 -0.31 -11.87 16.69
CA HIS A 41 -1.61 -12.37 16.23
C HIS A 41 -1.78 -13.85 16.58
N GLU A 42 -3.03 -14.31 16.62
CA GLU A 42 -3.36 -15.71 16.97
C GLU A 42 -2.80 -16.72 15.96
N ASP A 43 -2.63 -16.31 14.70
CA ASP A 43 -2.03 -17.11 13.63
C ASP A 43 -0.49 -17.23 13.74
N GLY A 44 0.11 -16.69 14.80
CA GLY A 44 1.55 -16.69 15.04
C GLY A 44 2.32 -15.60 14.27
N SER A 45 1.64 -14.79 13.44
CA SER A 45 2.24 -13.64 12.79
C SER A 45 2.43 -12.46 13.76
N GLU A 46 3.30 -11.53 13.40
CA GLU A 46 3.58 -10.33 14.18
C GLU A 46 3.42 -9.08 13.31
N SER A 47 2.93 -7.99 13.90
CA SER A 47 2.94 -6.66 13.31
C SER A 47 3.79 -5.72 14.16
N ILE A 48 4.76 -5.08 13.52
CA ILE A 48 5.62 -4.06 14.13
C ILE A 48 5.26 -2.72 13.51
N PHE A 49 4.79 -1.80 14.34
CA PHE A 49 4.45 -0.45 13.97
C PHE A 49 5.56 0.49 14.39
N VAL A 50 6.05 1.32 13.47
CA VAL A 50 7.08 2.34 13.72
C VAL A 50 6.55 3.67 13.22
N ARG A 51 6.38 4.63 14.12
CA ARG A 51 5.98 6.00 13.82
C ARG A 51 7.20 6.90 13.68
N SER A 52 7.21 7.80 12.70
CA SER A 52 8.26 8.82 12.61
C SER A 52 8.16 9.81 13.77
N PRO A 53 9.27 10.43 14.23
CA PRO A 53 9.23 11.42 15.31
C PRO A 53 8.29 12.60 15.06
N ASP A 54 8.11 12.98 13.79
CA ASP A 54 7.18 14.05 13.37
C ASP A 54 5.72 13.58 13.20
N SER A 55 5.43 12.30 13.49
CA SER A 55 4.13 11.64 13.33
C SER A 55 3.53 11.65 11.92
N LYS A 56 4.25 12.11 10.90
CA LYS A 56 3.75 12.20 9.51
C LYS A 56 3.79 10.86 8.76
N THR A 57 4.52 9.89 9.28
CA THR A 57 4.67 8.56 8.67
C THR A 57 4.49 7.47 9.73
N LEU A 58 3.73 6.44 9.38
CA LEU A 58 3.62 5.20 10.15
C LEU A 58 4.02 4.04 9.26
N THR A 59 4.90 3.16 9.73
CA THR A 59 5.31 1.95 9.01
C THR A 59 4.83 0.73 9.76
N LYS A 60 4.05 -0.14 9.11
CA LYS A 60 3.69 -1.46 9.61
C LYS A 60 4.54 -2.50 8.89
N LYS A 61 5.31 -3.30 9.63
CA LYS A 61 5.98 -4.50 9.12
C LYS A 61 5.22 -5.72 9.62
N THR A 62 4.82 -6.59 8.72
CA THR A 62 4.22 -7.89 9.06
C THR A 62 5.33 -8.94 8.99
N ARG A 63 5.48 -9.73 10.05
CA ARG A 63 6.41 -10.85 10.13
C ARG A 63 5.65 -12.16 10.28
N VAL A 64 6.10 -13.19 9.59
CA VAL A 64 5.63 -14.58 9.77
C VAL A 64 6.87 -15.42 10.00
N ASN A 65 6.91 -16.18 11.11
CA ASN A 65 8.07 -16.98 11.50
C ASN A 65 9.39 -16.17 11.52
N GLY A 66 9.35 -14.94 12.03
CA GLY A 66 10.51 -14.03 12.10
C GLY A 66 10.86 -13.31 10.79
N VAL A 67 10.33 -13.74 9.65
CA VAL A 67 10.62 -13.15 8.33
C VAL A 67 9.62 -12.05 8.00
N VAL A 68 10.10 -10.89 7.56
CA VAL A 68 9.21 -9.81 7.08
C VAL A 68 8.58 -10.22 5.76
N THR A 69 7.25 -10.32 5.72
CA THR A 69 6.49 -10.70 4.53
C THR A 69 5.86 -9.50 3.83
N MET A 70 5.59 -8.43 4.57
CA MET A 70 4.93 -7.24 4.03
C MET A 70 5.33 -5.99 4.81
N VAL A 71 5.53 -4.88 4.09
CA VAL A 71 5.79 -3.56 4.66
C VAL A 71 4.80 -2.55 4.10
N THR A 72 4.02 -1.93 4.98
CA THR A 72 3.10 -0.85 4.61
C THR A 72 3.56 0.46 5.21
N THR A 73 3.79 1.48 4.38
CA THR A 73 4.18 2.82 4.81
C THR A 73 3.03 3.78 4.55
N TYR A 74 2.44 4.29 5.63
CA TYR A 74 1.35 5.26 5.64
C TYR A 74 1.90 6.68 5.72
N LYS A 75 1.28 7.59 4.97
CA LYS A 75 1.34 9.03 5.21
C LYS A 75 0.16 9.42 6.08
N MET A 76 0.43 10.22 7.09
CA MET A 76 -0.56 10.61 8.10
C MET A 76 -0.86 12.11 8.00
N ASP A 77 -2.08 12.50 8.30
CA ASP A 77 -2.42 13.89 8.58
C ASP A 77 -2.00 14.30 10.00
N SER A 78 -2.22 15.57 10.35
CA SER A 78 -1.91 16.11 11.68
C SER A 78 -2.74 15.51 12.81
N SER A 79 -3.89 14.90 12.48
CA SER A 79 -4.80 14.24 13.43
C SER A 79 -4.46 12.75 13.61
N GLY A 80 -3.44 12.25 12.88
CA GLY A 80 -3.04 10.85 12.94
C GLY A 80 -3.90 9.93 12.08
N ASN A 81 -4.67 10.46 11.13
CA ASN A 81 -5.41 9.65 10.16
C ASN A 81 -4.53 9.35 8.94
N PRO A 82 -4.56 8.13 8.39
CA PRO A 82 -3.82 7.81 7.17
C PRO A 82 -4.42 8.54 5.97
N LEU A 83 -3.61 9.23 5.18
CA LEU A 83 -3.99 9.88 3.91
C LEU A 83 -3.80 8.95 2.71
N GLY A 84 -2.76 8.13 2.77
CA GLY A 84 -2.42 7.16 1.76
C GLY A 84 -1.33 6.22 2.25
N CYS A 85 -1.17 5.08 1.60
CA CYS A 85 -0.08 4.17 1.91
C CYS A 85 0.48 3.48 0.67
N LYS A 86 1.71 2.97 0.82
CA LYS A 86 2.36 2.07 -0.12
C LYS A 86 2.54 0.73 0.56
N ILE A 87 2.13 -0.33 -0.10
CA ILE A 87 2.26 -1.71 0.36
C ILE A 87 3.35 -2.37 -0.47
N LYS A 88 4.35 -2.91 0.21
CA LYS A 88 5.48 -3.63 -0.38
C LYS A 88 5.52 -5.06 0.13
N ASP A 89 6.02 -5.97 -0.68
CA ASP A 89 6.38 -7.31 -0.21
C ASP A 89 7.61 -7.29 0.71
N GLY A 90 7.98 -8.46 1.24
CA GLY A 90 9.17 -8.65 2.08
C GLY A 90 10.50 -8.34 1.38
N GLN A 91 10.53 -8.31 0.04
CA GLN A 91 11.70 -7.99 -0.77
C GLN A 91 11.77 -6.49 -1.11
N GLY A 92 10.72 -5.72 -0.79
CA GLY A 92 10.64 -4.28 -1.02
C GLY A 92 9.97 -3.88 -2.34
N ASN A 93 9.43 -4.83 -3.11
CA ASN A 93 8.69 -4.52 -4.34
C ASN A 93 7.34 -3.90 -3.99
N GLU A 94 7.01 -2.76 -4.60
CA GLU A 94 5.72 -2.09 -4.38
C GLU A 94 4.61 -2.89 -5.08
N LEU A 95 3.64 -3.36 -4.30
CA LEU A 95 2.50 -4.14 -4.77
C LEU A 95 1.30 -3.23 -5.02
N PHE A 96 1.00 -2.36 -4.05
CA PHE A 96 -0.19 -1.53 -4.07
C PHE A 96 0.07 -0.12 -3.51
N LYS A 97 -0.75 0.83 -3.97
CA LYS A 97 -0.93 2.14 -3.35
C LYS A 97 -2.37 2.25 -2.87
N VAL A 98 -2.60 2.80 -1.69
CA VAL A 98 -3.95 3.05 -1.18
C VAL A 98 -4.12 4.53 -0.90
N SER A 99 -5.29 5.08 -1.21
CA SER A 99 -5.72 6.42 -0.81
C SER A 99 -6.92 6.33 0.13
N TYR A 100 -6.91 7.13 1.18
CA TYR A 100 -7.97 7.19 2.18
C TYR A 100 -8.76 8.49 2.01
N GLY A 101 -10.07 8.37 1.83
CA GLY A 101 -10.99 9.47 1.64
C GLY A 101 -11.83 9.70 2.88
N TYR A 102 -11.84 10.94 3.37
CA TYR A 102 -12.57 11.35 4.57
C TYR A 102 -13.71 12.30 4.22
N HIS A 103 -14.80 12.21 4.97
CA HIS A 103 -15.90 13.15 4.85
C HIS A 103 -15.45 14.53 5.35
N LYS A 104 -15.66 15.57 4.52
CA LYS A 104 -15.06 16.91 4.74
C LYS A 104 -15.48 17.59 6.04
N VAL A 105 -16.68 17.28 6.53
CA VAL A 105 -17.26 17.94 7.72
C VAL A 105 -17.03 17.12 8.98
N THR A 106 -17.36 15.83 8.92
CA THR A 106 -17.32 14.94 10.10
C THR A 106 -15.95 14.32 10.33
N GLY A 107 -15.05 14.35 9.34
CA GLY A 107 -13.73 13.72 9.42
C GLY A 107 -13.75 12.19 9.40
N LEU A 108 -14.92 11.57 9.15
CA LEU A 108 -15.06 10.11 9.15
C LEU A 108 -14.47 9.50 7.86
N LEU A 109 -13.81 8.35 7.97
CA LEU A 109 -13.27 7.61 6.83
C LEU A 109 -14.41 7.02 5.99
N VAL A 110 -14.60 7.50 4.77
CA VAL A 110 -15.70 7.06 3.89
C VAL A 110 -15.27 6.13 2.77
N SER A 111 -14.00 6.17 2.37
CA SER A 111 -13.52 5.33 1.28
C SER A 111 -12.03 4.98 1.38
N GLU A 112 -11.67 3.79 0.93
CA GLU A 112 -10.29 3.39 0.63
C GLU A 112 -10.20 2.98 -0.83
N LEU A 113 -9.28 3.59 -1.58
CA LEU A 113 -9.06 3.31 -3.00
C LEU A 113 -7.70 2.63 -3.16
N MET A 114 -7.70 1.35 -3.50
CA MET A 114 -6.48 0.56 -3.71
C MET A 114 -6.15 0.48 -5.19
N PHE A 115 -4.92 0.79 -5.55
CA PHE A 115 -4.39 0.76 -6.92
C PHE A 115 -3.24 -0.24 -6.99
N ASP A 116 -3.17 -1.00 -8.09
CA ASP A 116 -2.02 -1.87 -8.37
C ASP A 116 -0.83 -0.99 -8.77
N ALA A 117 0.27 -1.10 -8.03
CA ALA A 117 1.46 -0.29 -8.26
C ALA A 117 2.29 -0.77 -9.46
N ARG A 118 2.10 -2.03 -9.88
CA ARG A 118 2.86 -2.70 -10.95
C ARG A 118 2.19 -2.47 -12.30
N VAL A 119 0.85 -2.43 -12.31
CA VAL A 119 0.06 -2.24 -13.53
C VAL A 119 -0.96 -1.12 -13.34
N LYS A 120 -0.70 0.02 -13.98
CA LYS A 120 -1.61 1.16 -13.96
C LYS A 120 -2.83 0.89 -14.83
N ARG A 121 -4.01 0.75 -14.22
CA ARG A 121 -5.29 0.64 -14.92
C ARG A 121 -5.86 2.04 -15.12
N THR A 122 -6.29 2.35 -16.34
CA THR A 122 -6.88 3.66 -16.64
C THR A 122 -8.24 3.52 -17.32
N ARG A 123 -9.12 4.48 -17.06
CA ARG A 123 -10.37 4.71 -17.78
C ARG A 123 -10.49 6.20 -18.03
N ASP A 124 -10.72 6.59 -19.28
CA ASP A 124 -10.82 8.00 -19.70
C ASP A 124 -9.62 8.86 -19.24
N GLY A 125 -8.41 8.29 -19.34
CA GLY A 125 -7.15 8.94 -18.94
C GLY A 125 -6.89 8.99 -17.42
N LYS A 126 -7.82 8.52 -16.58
CA LYS A 126 -7.70 8.52 -15.11
C LYS A 126 -7.36 7.13 -14.58
N GLU A 127 -6.46 7.06 -13.62
CA GLU A 127 -6.14 5.81 -12.92
C GLU A 127 -7.35 5.32 -12.13
N ILE A 128 -7.70 4.05 -12.27
CA ILE A 128 -8.82 3.42 -11.57
C ILE A 128 -8.31 2.42 -10.53
N PRO A 129 -8.97 2.31 -9.36
CA PRO A 129 -8.58 1.35 -8.34
C PRO A 129 -8.86 -0.08 -8.79
N VAL A 130 -8.12 -1.03 -8.23
CA VAL A 130 -8.40 -2.48 -8.31
C VAL A 130 -9.42 -2.92 -7.27
N GLN A 131 -9.48 -2.20 -6.14
CA GLN A 131 -10.46 -2.40 -5.10
C GLN A 131 -10.83 -1.06 -4.47
N GLU A 132 -12.10 -0.89 -4.17
CA GLU A 132 -12.63 0.23 -3.40
C GLU A 132 -13.37 -0.32 -2.19
N ILE A 133 -13.08 0.21 -1.00
CA ILE A 133 -13.84 -0.09 0.21
C ILE A 133 -14.62 1.16 0.57
N LYS A 134 -15.93 1.04 0.80
CA LYS A 134 -16.78 2.13 1.27
C LYS A 134 -17.31 1.87 2.66
N TYR A 135 -17.48 2.96 3.40
CA TYR A 135 -18.07 2.96 4.72
C TYR A 135 -19.28 3.91 4.73
N LEU A 136 -20.38 3.42 5.28
CA LEU A 136 -21.54 4.24 5.60
C LEU A 136 -21.59 4.46 7.11
N TYR A 137 -22.20 5.57 7.50
CA TYR A 137 -22.39 5.92 8.89
C TYR A 137 -23.86 6.28 9.10
N ASP A 138 -24.42 5.82 10.21
CA ASP A 138 -25.75 6.28 10.61
C ASP A 138 -25.69 7.68 11.25
N ALA A 139 -26.85 8.19 11.67
CA ALA A 139 -26.97 9.52 12.26
C ALA A 139 -26.20 9.66 13.59
N GLU A 140 -25.89 8.55 14.27
CA GLU A 140 -25.12 8.52 15.51
C GLU A 140 -23.60 8.41 15.25
N GLY A 141 -23.19 8.31 13.99
CA GLY A 141 -21.79 8.16 13.59
C GLY A 141 -21.26 6.74 13.75
N LYS A 142 -22.14 5.73 13.90
CA LYS A 142 -21.74 4.33 13.93
C LYS A 142 -21.50 3.83 12.51
N ARG A 143 -20.35 3.20 12.31
CA ARG A 143 -19.88 2.71 11.01
C ARG A 143 -20.57 1.41 10.62
N SER A 144 -20.96 1.30 9.35
CA SER A 144 -21.41 0.04 8.73
C SER A 144 -20.26 -0.98 8.67
N ALA A 145 -20.62 -2.24 8.35
CA ALA A 145 -19.62 -3.17 7.83
C ALA A 145 -18.98 -2.58 6.54
N PRO A 146 -17.70 -2.86 6.26
CA PRO A 146 -17.04 -2.41 5.04
C PRO A 146 -17.70 -3.02 3.80
N MET A 147 -17.97 -2.17 2.80
CA MET A 147 -18.47 -2.61 1.50
C MET A 147 -17.31 -2.66 0.51
N ALA A 148 -16.92 -3.85 0.07
CA ALA A 148 -15.81 -4.04 -0.86
C ALA A 148 -16.29 -4.17 -2.32
N PHE A 149 -15.76 -3.33 -3.19
CA PHE A 149 -15.98 -3.33 -4.64
C PHE A 149 -14.69 -3.73 -5.33
N ASN A 150 -14.69 -4.89 -5.99
CA ASN A 150 -13.52 -5.40 -6.72
C ASN A 150 -13.70 -5.15 -8.21
N TYR A 151 -12.74 -4.46 -8.82
CA TYR A 151 -12.76 -4.18 -10.25
C TYR A 151 -12.01 -5.28 -11.01
N LEU A 152 -12.76 -6.14 -11.68
CA LEU A 152 -12.21 -7.20 -12.51
C LEU A 152 -11.53 -6.60 -13.76
N PRO A 153 -10.30 -7.02 -14.09
CA PRO A 153 -9.60 -6.52 -15.26
C PRO A 153 -10.28 -6.99 -16.55
N GLY A 154 -10.40 -6.08 -17.52
CA GLY A 154 -10.75 -6.40 -18.90
C GLY A 154 -12.16 -6.94 -19.13
N LYS A 155 -13.05 -6.87 -18.13
CA LYS A 155 -14.46 -7.25 -18.30
C LYS A 155 -15.39 -6.12 -17.89
N TYR A 156 -16.39 -5.86 -18.73
CA TYR A 156 -17.49 -4.96 -18.40
C TYR A 156 -18.53 -5.67 -17.53
N TYR A 157 -19.35 -4.90 -16.82
CA TYR A 157 -20.44 -5.46 -16.00
C TYR A 157 -21.32 -6.39 -16.84
N GLU A 158 -21.64 -5.96 -18.06
CA GLU A 158 -22.48 -6.68 -19.00
C GLU A 158 -21.92 -8.04 -19.40
N GLU A 159 -20.60 -8.20 -19.38
CA GLU A 159 -19.90 -9.44 -19.71
C GLU A 159 -19.80 -10.41 -18.52
N VAL A 160 -19.89 -9.90 -17.29
CA VAL A 160 -19.77 -10.70 -16.06
C VAL A 160 -21.13 -11.04 -15.48
N PHE A 161 -22.05 -10.07 -15.49
CA PHE A 161 -23.34 -10.12 -14.81
C PHE A 161 -24.53 -9.96 -15.76
N GLY A 162 -24.30 -9.66 -17.04
CA GLY A 162 -25.37 -9.47 -18.02
C GLY A 162 -26.02 -8.08 -17.95
N LYS A 163 -27.29 -7.97 -18.38
CA LYS A 163 -28.01 -6.70 -18.32
C LYS A 163 -28.15 -6.23 -16.87
N LYS A 164 -27.89 -4.94 -16.63
CA LYS A 164 -28.15 -4.29 -15.34
C LYS A 164 -29.61 -4.51 -14.97
N SER A 165 -29.84 -5.30 -13.93
CA SER A 165 -31.16 -5.52 -13.34
C SER A 165 -31.26 -4.65 -12.08
N THR A 166 -31.28 -3.33 -12.25
CA THR A 166 -31.60 -2.42 -11.15
C THR A 166 -32.89 -1.67 -11.46
N ALA A 167 -33.65 -1.44 -10.39
CA ALA A 167 -35.01 -0.91 -10.38
C ALA A 167 -35.25 0.26 -11.33
N LEU A 168 -36.44 0.24 -11.96
CA LEU A 168 -37.08 1.29 -12.78
C LEU A 168 -36.11 2.39 -13.27
N GLU A 169 -35.47 2.14 -14.42
CA GLU A 169 -34.65 3.15 -15.12
C GLU A 169 -35.45 4.39 -15.53
N GLY A 170 -36.78 4.30 -15.48
CA GLY A 170 -37.72 5.40 -15.66
C GLY A 170 -39.02 5.13 -14.90
N ASP A 171 -39.78 6.21 -14.67
CA ASP A 171 -41.13 6.14 -14.13
C ASP A 171 -42.02 5.28 -15.06
N PRO A 172 -42.56 4.13 -14.60
CA PRO A 172 -43.31 3.21 -15.45
C PRO A 172 -44.65 3.81 -15.92
N PHE A 173 -45.06 4.95 -15.35
CA PHE A 173 -46.27 5.68 -15.73
C PHE A 173 -45.99 6.82 -16.71
N LYS A 174 -44.73 7.09 -17.06
CA LYS A 174 -44.36 8.04 -18.11
C LYS A 174 -44.03 7.29 -19.40
N GLN A 175 -44.85 7.49 -20.44
CA GLN A 175 -44.54 6.99 -21.79
C GLN A 175 -43.21 7.58 -22.27
N THR A 176 -42.20 6.74 -22.44
CA THR A 176 -40.96 7.10 -23.09
C THR A 176 -41.26 7.34 -24.57
N ALA A 177 -41.20 8.61 -25.00
CA ALA A 177 -41.21 8.92 -26.43
C ALA A 177 -40.04 8.16 -27.09
N PRO A 178 -40.24 7.50 -28.24
CA PRO A 178 -39.19 6.71 -28.88
C PRO A 178 -37.99 7.62 -29.16
N SER A 179 -36.81 7.21 -28.69
CA SER A 179 -35.57 7.90 -28.98
C SER A 179 -35.37 7.94 -30.49
N LYS A 180 -35.32 9.14 -31.06
CA LYS A 180 -34.92 9.32 -32.46
C LYS A 180 -33.53 8.74 -32.64
N LYS A 181 -33.42 7.60 -33.32
CA LYS A 181 -32.16 7.20 -33.96
C LYS A 181 -31.87 8.22 -35.06
N GLY A 182 -30.83 9.02 -34.91
CA GLY A 182 -30.23 9.84 -35.97
C GLY A 182 -28.74 9.97 -35.65
N ARG A 183 -27.87 9.18 -36.29
CA ARG A 183 -27.27 9.31 -37.63
C ARG A 183 -26.01 10.17 -37.57
#